data_AF-A0A1Q8B784-F1
#
_entry.id   AF-A0A1Q8B784-F1
#
_cell.length_a   1.000
_cell.length_b   1.000
_cell.length_c   1.000
_cell.angle_alpha   90.00
_cell.angle_beta   90.00
_cell.angle_gamma   90.00
#
_symmetry.space_group_name_H-M   'P 1'
#
loop_
_entity.id
_entity.type
_entity.pdbx_description
1 polymer ?
#
loop_
_entity_poly.entity_id
_entity_poly.type
_entity_poly.pdbx_seq_one_letter_code
_entity_poly.pdbx_strand_id
1 'polypeptide(L)'
;AAHSAEIFRRHGRNLLRKILIHRWVFNLSCCTFSTWAMYRLYQLVLKLNLPDPIGLVVGLFSIAMGWFFVNTSTLSLALSFWMKRSFWSVWKEGIVLYLLNFLGSAAVAALISLFYERAGFLIFLLCAPIAVVLYELYHFYVQKYEQAEKHIQELNKLYLQTIEVLASAVDAKDRYTHGHIRRVQVYAEKLAVHLGVEGKNQMLAIQAGALLHDIGKIAIPEYILNKPTVLTETEYEKMKIHPVVGANMLSTIEFPYPLVPMVKSHHERWDGNGYPDGLKGEEIPLNARILSLVDCYDALTTNRPYRSPMSRGEVIEFFRRESGRAYDPAVVQTFIDHLEEIEEAGKSVVLPTGGIWGINENSSASTGTGRKLEKAQPTLAYSKALNAGPEVQRELYSVFEFARADFQCLRPAEIFSFMGGKLQALVGFDAAVFYEADLTRGVVVAAHVAGAATENLLGLSLGLEQKLTGWVAQNIRYRSPEQARRSIWSHFTVSKGRRQIYRRRIPPPGDRCLSNGASGGEM
;
A
#
# COMPACT_ATOMS: atom_id res chain seq x y z
N ALA A 1 31.73 33.65 34.92
CA ALA A 1 33.01 33.58 34.19
C ALA A 1 33.46 32.14 33.92
N ALA A 2 33.60 31.28 34.94
CA ALA A 2 34.05 29.89 34.75
C ALA A 2 33.09 29.00 33.91
N HIS A 3 31.77 29.14 34.11
CA HIS A 3 30.77 28.37 33.37
C HIS A 3 30.71 28.72 31.87
N SER A 4 30.88 30.01 31.54
CA SER A 4 30.94 30.52 30.16
C SER A 4 32.20 30.03 29.43
N ALA A 5 33.34 29.96 30.12
CA ALA A 5 34.60 29.46 29.58
C ALA A 5 34.57 27.94 29.30
N GLU A 6 33.80 27.18 30.09
CA GLU A 6 33.66 25.74 29.93
C GLU A 6 32.73 25.36 28.77
N ILE A 7 31.64 26.11 28.55
CA ILE A 7 30.77 25.97 27.38
C ILE A 7 31.54 26.26 26.09
N PHE A 8 32.35 27.32 26.07
CA PHE A 8 33.20 27.67 24.93
C PHE A 8 34.29 26.60 24.67
N ARG A 9 34.88 26.03 25.73
CA ARG A 9 35.85 24.92 25.62
C ARG A 9 35.23 23.60 25.15
N ARG A 10 33.96 23.33 25.48
CA ARG A 10 33.22 22.15 25.00
C ARG A 10 32.76 22.32 23.55
N HIS A 11 32.25 23.50 23.18
CA HIS A 11 31.89 23.82 21.80
C HIS A 11 33.11 23.86 20.88
N GLY A 12 34.22 24.48 21.29
CA GLY A 12 35.45 24.55 20.50
C GLY A 12 36.08 23.16 20.26
N ARG A 13 36.07 22.27 21.26
CA ARG A 13 36.56 20.89 21.13
C ARG A 13 35.64 20.01 20.27
N ASN A 14 34.33 20.23 20.31
CA ASN A 14 33.38 19.54 19.43
C ASN A 14 33.43 20.08 17.98
N LEU A 15 33.71 21.37 17.80
CA LEU A 15 34.00 21.95 16.47
C LEU A 15 35.26 21.31 15.88
N LEU A 16 36.36 21.27 16.63
CA LEU A 16 37.62 20.66 16.18
C LEU A 16 37.49 19.15 15.91
N ARG A 17 36.69 18.42 16.71
CA ARG A 17 36.42 16.99 16.47
C ARG A 17 35.51 16.71 15.27
N LYS A 18 34.62 17.65 14.91
CA LYS A 18 33.79 17.53 13.70
C LYS A 18 34.56 17.85 12.42
N ILE A 19 35.65 18.61 12.50
CA ILE A 19 36.47 18.85 11.31
C ILE A 19 37.39 17.66 11.10
N LEU A 20 36.95 16.76 10.23
CA LEU A 20 37.69 15.60 9.79
C LEU A 20 39.11 16.01 9.35
N ILE A 21 40.13 15.51 10.07
CA ILE A 21 41.55 15.85 9.86
C ILE A 21 41.96 15.70 8.38
N HIS A 22 41.41 14.70 7.69
CA HIS A 22 41.67 14.50 6.26
C HIS A 22 41.26 15.69 5.38
N ARG A 23 40.19 16.44 5.74
CA ARG A 23 39.75 17.62 5.00
C ARG A 23 40.73 18.78 5.16
N TRP A 24 41.27 18.96 6.37
CA TRP A 24 42.33 19.94 6.63
C TRP A 24 43.59 19.62 5.83
N VAL A 25 44.04 18.36 5.90
CA VAL A 25 45.23 17.92 5.17
C VAL A 25 45.04 18.08 3.67
N PHE A 26 43.87 17.72 3.14
CA PHE A 26 43.53 17.91 1.73
C PHE A 26 43.55 19.38 1.33
N ASN A 27 42.85 20.25 2.06
CA ASN A 27 42.81 21.69 1.76
C ASN A 27 44.20 22.32 1.84
N LEU A 28 45.00 21.97 2.85
CA LEU A 28 46.37 22.46 2.98
C LEU A 28 47.23 22.02 1.80
N SER A 29 47.14 20.74 1.40
CA SER A 29 47.85 20.18 0.24
C SER A 29 47.42 20.83 -1.08
N CYS A 30 46.13 21.13 -1.20
CA CYS A 30 45.57 21.82 -2.36
C CYS A 30 46.12 23.26 -2.47
N CYS A 31 46.15 23.99 -1.35
CA CYS A 31 46.72 25.34 -1.29
C CYS A 31 48.22 25.34 -1.63
N THR A 32 49.01 24.41 -1.06
CA THR A 32 50.45 24.35 -1.35
C THR A 32 50.71 23.99 -2.80
N PHE A 33 49.98 23.02 -3.36
CA PHE A 33 50.11 22.65 -4.77
C PHE A 33 49.71 23.79 -5.72
N SER A 34 48.61 24.49 -5.42
CA SER A 34 48.16 25.65 -6.19
C SER A 34 49.19 26.78 -6.16
N THR A 35 49.78 27.05 -4.99
CA THR A 35 50.84 28.07 -4.82
C THR A 35 52.10 27.71 -5.62
N TRP A 36 52.50 26.43 -5.60
CA TRP A 36 53.63 25.95 -6.39
C TRP A 36 53.39 26.11 -7.90
N ALA A 37 52.19 25.78 -8.37
CA ALA A 37 51.82 25.93 -9.78
C ALA A 37 51.80 27.40 -10.22
N MET A 38 51.26 28.31 -9.40
CA MET A 38 51.32 29.76 -9.64
C MET A 38 52.76 30.24 -9.83
N TYR A 39 53.67 29.86 -8.94
CA TYR A 39 55.07 30.26 -9.00
C TYR A 39 55.75 29.76 -10.27
N ARG A 40 55.51 28.50 -10.66
CA ARG A 40 56.06 27.93 -11.90
C ARG A 40 55.57 28.66 -13.15
N LEU A 41 54.28 28.99 -13.20
CA LEU A 41 53.69 29.73 -14.31
C LEU A 41 54.26 31.15 -14.39
N TYR A 42 54.40 31.84 -13.26
CA TYR A 42 55.00 33.18 -13.22
C TYR A 42 56.46 33.17 -13.71
N GLN A 43 57.26 32.19 -13.27
CA GLN A 43 58.64 32.03 -13.74
C GLN A 43 58.74 31.78 -15.25
N LEU A 44 57.75 31.08 -15.84
CA LEU A 44 57.69 30.88 -17.29
C LEU A 44 57.43 32.21 -18.01
N VAL A 45 56.53 33.05 -17.48
CA VAL A 45 56.22 34.37 -18.07
C VAL A 45 57.42 35.30 -17.97
N LEU A 46 58.15 35.30 -16.85
CA LEU A 46 59.36 36.12 -16.69
C LEU A 46 60.43 35.78 -17.75
N LYS A 47 60.55 34.51 -18.15
CA LYS A 47 61.48 34.09 -19.22
C LYS A 47 61.11 34.62 -20.60
N LEU A 48 59.86 35.06 -20.82
CA LEU A 48 59.41 35.63 -22.09
C LEU A 48 59.88 37.08 -22.27
N ASN A 49 60.44 37.71 -21.22
CA ASN A 49 61.08 39.03 -21.28
C ASN A 49 60.22 40.12 -21.95
N LEU A 50 58.92 40.10 -21.65
CA LEU A 50 57.94 41.06 -22.19
C LEU A 50 58.17 42.46 -21.60
N PRO A 51 57.95 43.54 -22.38
CA PRO A 51 58.09 44.91 -21.89
C PRO A 51 57.02 45.28 -20.86
N ASP A 52 57.38 46.12 -19.88
CA ASP A 52 56.42 46.70 -18.94
C ASP A 52 55.55 47.77 -19.62
N PRO A 53 54.23 47.85 -19.34
CA PRO A 53 53.47 47.15 -18.30
C PRO A 53 52.85 45.80 -18.75
N ILE A 54 53.07 45.37 -19.99
CA ILE A 54 52.45 44.17 -20.57
C ILE A 54 52.92 42.90 -19.84
N GLY A 55 54.22 42.80 -19.54
CA GLY A 55 54.78 41.67 -18.80
C GLY A 55 54.13 41.49 -17.42
N LEU A 56 53.88 42.59 -16.71
CA LEU A 56 53.24 42.59 -15.40
C LEU A 56 51.77 42.11 -15.46
N VAL A 57 50.99 42.62 -16.42
CA VAL A 57 49.60 42.20 -16.62
C VAL A 57 49.50 40.73 -16.99
N VAL A 58 50.34 40.27 -17.92
CA VAL A 58 50.39 38.85 -18.35
C VAL A 58 50.85 37.96 -17.21
N GLY A 59 51.80 38.41 -16.39
CA GLY A 59 52.27 37.69 -15.20
C GLY A 59 51.17 37.51 -14.16
N LEU A 60 50.46 38.59 -13.79
CA LEU A 60 49.36 38.54 -12.83
C LEU A 60 48.19 37.66 -13.32
N PHE A 61 47.84 37.78 -14.60
CA PHE A 61 46.80 36.94 -15.20
C PHE A 61 47.18 35.46 -15.17
N SER A 62 48.42 35.13 -15.50
CA SER A 62 48.93 33.75 -15.48
C SER A 62 48.93 33.14 -14.08
N ILE A 63 49.26 33.94 -13.06
CA ILE A 63 49.16 33.56 -11.66
C ILE A 63 47.71 33.24 -11.28
N ALA A 64 46.76 34.13 -11.59
CA ALA A 64 45.35 33.95 -11.26
C ALA A 64 44.75 32.71 -11.94
N MET A 65 45.05 32.50 -13.22
CA MET A 65 44.63 31.31 -13.96
C MET A 65 45.23 30.03 -13.39
N GLY A 66 46.52 30.04 -13.06
CA GLY A 66 47.20 28.91 -12.43
C GLY A 66 46.52 28.46 -11.14
N TRP A 67 46.21 29.41 -10.26
CA TRP A 67 45.46 29.11 -9.03
C TRP A 67 44.06 28.57 -9.32
N PHE A 68 43.29 29.25 -10.17
CA PHE A 68 41.91 28.88 -10.47
C PHE A 68 41.81 27.46 -11.04
N PHE A 69 42.58 27.14 -12.07
CA PHE A 69 42.50 25.82 -12.71
C PHE A 69 42.98 24.70 -11.80
N VAL A 70 44.09 24.90 -11.09
CA VAL A 70 44.62 23.86 -10.19
C VAL A 70 43.67 23.62 -9.04
N ASN A 71 43.22 24.67 -8.36
CA ASN A 71 42.34 24.56 -7.19
C ASN A 71 40.95 24.01 -7.55
N THR A 72 40.37 24.39 -8.69
CA THR A 72 39.07 23.86 -9.12
C THR A 72 39.15 22.43 -9.61
N SER A 73 40.27 22.04 -10.25
CA SER A 73 40.49 20.67 -10.73
C SER A 73 40.69 19.70 -9.57
N THR A 74 41.53 20.06 -8.59
CA THR A 74 41.74 19.21 -7.40
C THR A 74 40.45 19.06 -6.59
N LEU A 75 39.69 20.14 -6.39
CA LEU A 75 38.40 20.10 -5.70
C LEU A 75 37.38 19.22 -6.45
N SER A 76 37.27 19.40 -7.77
CA SER A 76 36.33 18.63 -8.59
C SER A 76 36.71 17.15 -8.68
N LEU A 77 38.01 16.83 -8.66
CA LEU A 77 38.49 15.46 -8.59
C LEU A 77 38.11 14.79 -7.27
N ALA A 78 38.29 15.50 -6.13
CA ALA A 78 37.87 14.99 -4.84
C ALA A 78 36.35 14.78 -4.76
N LEU A 79 35.57 15.72 -5.29
CA LEU A 79 34.10 15.60 -5.37
C LEU A 79 33.66 14.49 -6.31
N SER A 80 34.36 14.28 -7.43
CA SER A 80 34.11 13.19 -8.38
C SER A 80 34.26 11.82 -7.71
N PHE A 81 35.33 11.61 -6.94
CA PHE A 81 35.51 10.38 -6.16
C PHE A 81 34.44 10.22 -5.07
N TRP A 82 34.06 11.30 -4.38
CA TRP A 82 33.06 11.25 -3.33
C TRP A 82 31.65 10.97 -3.85
N MET A 83 31.27 11.57 -4.98
CA MET A 83 29.94 11.43 -5.58
C MET A 83 29.83 10.24 -6.56
N LYS A 84 30.94 9.56 -6.88
CA LYS A 84 31.03 8.54 -7.93
C LYS A 84 30.51 9.02 -9.30
N ARG A 85 30.66 10.32 -9.61
CA ARG A 85 30.28 10.95 -10.89
C ARG A 85 31.53 11.28 -11.71
N SER A 86 31.38 11.46 -13.02
CA SER A 86 32.51 11.82 -13.88
C SER A 86 33.08 13.20 -13.54
N PHE A 87 34.41 13.33 -13.56
CA PHE A 87 35.13 14.57 -13.29
C PHE A 87 34.59 15.77 -14.10
N TRP A 88 34.40 15.57 -15.40
CA TRP A 88 33.95 16.62 -16.31
C TRP A 88 32.52 17.10 -16.03
N SER A 89 31.64 16.23 -15.53
CA SER A 89 30.28 16.62 -15.12
C SER A 89 30.35 17.54 -13.91
N VAL A 90 31.12 17.15 -12.89
CA VAL A 90 31.27 17.91 -11.65
C VAL A 90 31.94 19.27 -11.90
N TRP A 91 33.01 19.30 -12.69
CA TRP A 91 33.73 20.53 -12.97
C TRP A 91 32.89 21.52 -13.79
N LYS A 92 32.15 21.05 -14.82
CA LYS A 92 31.26 21.91 -15.62
C LYS A 92 30.08 22.45 -14.83
N GLU A 93 29.45 21.62 -13.99
CA GLU A 93 28.34 22.05 -13.12
C GLU A 93 28.84 23.08 -12.09
N GLY A 94 30.05 22.90 -11.56
CA GLY A 94 30.63 23.77 -10.54
C GLY A 94 31.27 25.07 -11.06
N ILE A 95 31.67 25.14 -12.33
CA ILE A 95 32.57 26.20 -12.83
C ILE A 95 32.04 27.62 -12.62
N VAL A 96 30.73 27.83 -12.77
CA VAL A 96 30.10 29.15 -12.59
C VAL A 96 30.21 29.61 -11.14
N LEU A 97 29.88 28.72 -10.19
CA LEU A 97 30.00 29.00 -8.75
C LEU A 97 31.46 29.16 -8.32
N TYR A 98 32.38 28.34 -8.86
CA TYR A 98 33.81 28.47 -8.58
C TYR A 98 34.36 29.81 -9.06
N LEU A 99 33.98 30.24 -10.27
CA LEU A 99 34.40 31.52 -10.82
C LEU A 99 33.87 32.69 -9.98
N LEU A 100 32.58 32.64 -9.61
CA LEU A 100 31.97 33.68 -8.78
C LEU A 100 32.66 33.78 -7.41
N ASN A 101 32.94 32.64 -6.76
CA ASN A 101 33.68 32.61 -5.50
C ASN A 101 35.12 33.11 -5.66
N PHE A 102 35.79 32.77 -6.77
CA PHE A 102 37.14 33.23 -7.05
C PHE A 102 37.21 34.75 -7.23
N LEU A 103 36.30 35.33 -8.03
CA LEU A 103 36.18 36.77 -8.23
C LEU A 103 35.83 37.50 -6.93
N GLY A 104 34.89 36.96 -6.16
CA GLY A 104 34.54 37.49 -4.84
C GLY A 104 35.74 37.49 -3.89
N SER A 105 36.48 36.40 -3.82
CA SER A 105 37.68 36.28 -2.97
C SER A 105 38.79 37.25 -3.41
N ALA A 106 38.99 37.41 -4.72
CA ALA A 106 39.94 38.37 -5.28
C ALA A 106 39.56 39.82 -4.92
N ALA A 107 38.27 40.17 -5.00
CA ALA A 107 37.79 41.49 -4.60
C ALA A 107 38.03 41.76 -3.10
N VAL A 108 37.77 40.78 -2.24
CA VAL A 108 38.07 40.90 -0.79
C VAL A 108 39.57 41.08 -0.56
N ALA A 109 40.41 40.29 -1.23
CA ALA A 109 41.87 40.41 -1.11
C ALA A 109 42.38 41.79 -1.56
N ALA A 110 41.84 42.33 -2.66
CA ALA A 110 42.18 43.66 -3.15
C ALA A 110 41.79 44.74 -2.14
N LEU A 111 40.59 44.67 -1.56
CA LEU A 111 40.17 45.59 -0.49
C LEU A 111 41.11 45.49 0.72
N ILE A 112 41.46 44.28 1.16
CA ILE A 112 42.40 44.11 2.27
C ILE A 112 43.74 44.79 1.95
N SER A 113 44.29 44.58 0.75
CA SER A 113 45.56 45.17 0.34
C SER A 113 45.53 46.70 0.30
N LEU A 114 44.45 47.31 -0.23
CA LEU A 114 44.34 48.77 -0.36
C LEU A 114 44.23 49.48 0.99
N PHE A 115 43.56 48.87 1.96
CA PHE A 115 43.38 49.46 3.28
C PHE A 115 44.46 49.06 4.30
N TYR A 116 45.33 48.10 3.95
CA TYR A 116 46.39 47.62 4.84
C TYR A 116 47.39 48.72 5.22
N GLU A 117 47.80 49.57 4.27
CA GLU A 117 48.74 50.66 4.57
C GLU A 117 48.20 51.67 5.59
N ARG A 118 46.87 51.82 5.66
CA ARG A 118 46.21 52.79 6.53
C ARG A 118 45.81 52.21 7.89
N ALA A 119 45.35 50.97 7.92
CA ALA A 119 44.81 50.32 9.12
C ALA A 119 45.79 49.29 9.73
N GLY A 120 46.85 48.91 9.02
CA GLY A 120 47.76 47.85 9.42
C GLY A 120 47.02 46.54 9.73
N PHE A 121 47.43 45.87 10.80
CA PHE A 121 46.80 44.62 11.24
C PHE A 121 45.35 44.77 11.75
N LEU A 122 44.86 45.99 12.02
CA LEU A 122 43.48 46.21 12.50
C LEU A 122 42.43 45.78 11.47
N ILE A 123 42.79 45.70 10.18
CA ILE A 123 41.89 45.25 9.13
C ILE A 123 41.37 43.81 9.34
N PHE A 124 42.18 42.93 9.93
CA PHE A 124 41.76 41.56 10.24
C PHE A 124 40.72 41.54 11.36
N LEU A 125 40.84 42.45 12.33
CA LEU A 125 39.86 42.61 13.40
C LEU A 125 38.53 43.16 12.87
N LEU A 126 38.57 44.02 11.85
CA LEU A 126 37.37 44.48 11.13
C LEU A 126 36.72 43.40 10.24
N CYS A 127 37.52 42.47 9.72
CA CYS A 127 37.00 41.32 8.95
C CYS A 127 36.36 40.25 9.84
N ALA A 128 36.78 40.13 11.11
CA ALA A 128 36.26 39.14 12.05
C ALA A 128 34.73 39.15 12.20
N PRO A 129 34.04 40.30 12.43
CA PRO A 129 32.57 40.31 12.50
C PRO A 129 31.91 39.90 11.18
N ILE A 130 32.49 40.25 10.03
CA ILE A 130 31.99 39.81 8.72
C ILE A 130 32.11 38.28 8.59
N ALA A 131 33.25 37.71 8.99
CA ALA A 131 33.45 36.27 8.98
C ALA A 131 32.46 35.54 9.91
N VAL A 132 32.18 36.12 11.10
CA VAL A 132 31.15 35.59 12.01
C VAL A 132 29.76 35.64 11.37
N VAL A 133 29.38 36.76 10.76
CA VAL A 133 28.08 36.88 10.06
C VAL A 133 27.97 35.89 8.91
N LEU A 134 29.02 35.71 8.10
CA LEU A 134 29.04 34.72 7.01
C LEU A 134 28.94 33.29 7.53
N TYR A 135 29.61 32.99 8.65
CA TYR A 135 29.53 31.68 9.31
C TYR A 135 28.11 31.41 9.83
N GLU A 136 27.50 32.37 10.53
CA GLU A 136 26.12 32.26 11.03
C GLU A 136 25.12 32.14 9.88
N LEU A 137 25.31 32.91 8.80
CA LEU A 137 24.48 32.83 7.60
C LEU A 137 24.60 31.45 6.94
N TYR A 138 25.81 30.93 6.77
CA TYR A 138 26.04 29.58 6.26
C TYR A 138 25.36 28.53 7.15
N HIS A 139 25.51 28.64 8.47
CA HIS A 139 24.88 27.73 9.42
C HIS A 139 23.36 27.79 9.34
N PHE A 140 22.79 28.98 9.24
CA PHE A 140 21.36 29.21 9.06
C PHE A 140 20.85 28.57 7.76
N TYR A 141 21.56 28.75 6.64
CA TYR A 141 21.19 28.12 5.37
C TYR A 141 21.24 26.59 5.43
N VAL A 142 22.29 26.01 6.02
CA VAL A 142 22.40 24.55 6.20
C VAL A 142 21.27 24.02 7.07
N GLN A 143 20.95 24.68 8.19
CA GLN A 143 19.84 24.29 9.05
C GLN A 143 18.49 24.36 8.33
N LYS A 144 18.26 25.42 7.54
CA LYS A 144 17.03 25.59 6.76
C LYS A 144 16.90 24.50 5.69
N TYR A 145 18.01 24.12 5.06
CA TYR A 145 18.04 23.03 4.09
C TYR A 145 17.72 21.68 4.74
N GLU A 146 18.34 21.37 5.88
CA GLU A 146 18.06 20.14 6.64
C GLU A 146 16.59 20.08 7.11
N GLN A 147 16.00 21.21 7.53
CA GLN A 147 14.59 21.28 7.92
C GLN A 147 13.67 21.05 6.72
N ALA A 148 13.95 21.67 5.57
CA ALA A 148 13.18 21.46 4.36
C ALA A 148 13.24 19.99 3.90
N GLU A 149 14.41 19.36 3.95
CA GLU A 149 14.58 17.95 3.62
C GLU A 149 13.79 17.05 4.56
N LYS A 150 13.86 17.27 5.88
CA LYS A 150 13.04 16.54 6.86
C LYS A 150 11.56 16.72 6.61
N HIS A 151 11.11 17.94 6.33
CA HIS A 151 9.71 18.22 6.06
C HIS A 151 9.21 17.48 4.82
N ILE A 152 10.01 17.43 3.74
CA ILE A 152 9.70 16.64 2.54
C ILE A 152 9.61 15.14 2.87
N GLN A 153 10.52 14.61 3.70
CA GLN A 153 10.48 13.22 4.14
C GLN A 153 9.22 12.91 4.98
N GLU A 154 8.84 13.80 5.89
CA GLU A 154 7.62 13.69 6.70
C GLU A 154 6.36 13.72 5.83
N LEU A 155 6.29 14.62 4.85
CA LEU A 155 5.20 14.68 3.88
C LEU A 155 5.12 13.38 3.08
N ASN A 156 6.23 12.88 2.54
CA ASN A 156 6.26 11.61 1.80
C ASN A 156 5.77 10.44 2.67
N LYS A 157 6.17 10.40 3.94
CA LYS A 157 5.69 9.39 4.88
C LYS A 157 4.18 9.48 5.10
N LEU A 158 3.66 10.68 5.31
CA LEU A 158 2.22 10.92 5.48
C LEU A 158 1.43 10.51 4.22
N TYR A 159 1.95 10.81 3.03
CA TYR A 159 1.34 10.39 1.78
C TYR A 159 1.29 8.86 1.66
N LEU A 160 2.38 8.16 1.94
CA LEU A 160 2.42 6.70 1.92
C LEU A 160 1.46 6.09 2.95
N GLN A 161 1.40 6.64 4.17
CA GLN A 161 0.44 6.21 5.20
C GLN A 161 -1.01 6.43 4.76
N THR A 162 -1.29 7.56 4.09
CA THR A 162 -2.63 7.83 3.56
C THR A 162 -3.00 6.83 2.46
N ILE A 163 -2.07 6.55 1.54
CA ILE A 163 -2.23 5.52 0.50
C ILE A 163 -2.49 4.15 1.12
N GLU A 164 -1.72 3.78 2.15
CA GLU A 164 -1.85 2.51 2.86
C GLU A 164 -3.21 2.39 3.56
N VAL A 165 -3.72 3.47 4.16
CA VAL A 165 -5.07 3.50 4.76
C VAL A 165 -6.15 3.32 3.69
N LEU A 166 -6.04 3.98 2.54
CA LEU A 166 -7.00 3.84 1.44
C LEU A 166 -6.97 2.43 0.84
N ALA A 167 -5.77 1.87 0.63
CA ALA A 167 -5.58 0.50 0.19
C ALA A 167 -6.18 -0.49 1.19
N SER A 168 -5.93 -0.29 2.50
CA SER A 168 -6.49 -1.12 3.56
C SER A 168 -8.02 -1.03 3.65
N ALA A 169 -8.60 0.12 3.31
CA ALA A 169 -10.06 0.28 3.26
C ALA A 169 -10.68 -0.51 2.09
N VAL A 170 -10.00 -0.58 0.94
CA VAL A 170 -10.41 -1.44 -0.19
C VAL A 170 -10.22 -2.91 0.16
N ASP A 171 -9.10 -3.26 0.80
CA ASP A 171 -8.83 -4.61 1.31
C ASP A 171 -9.91 -5.06 2.30
N ALA A 172 -10.37 -4.19 3.20
CA ALA A 172 -11.44 -4.50 4.15
C ALA A 172 -12.81 -4.76 3.48
N LYS A 173 -13.04 -4.21 2.29
CA LYS A 173 -14.27 -4.45 1.50
C LYS A 173 -14.25 -5.86 0.86
N ASP A 174 -13.07 -6.39 0.58
CA ASP A 174 -12.82 -7.75 0.10
C ASP A 174 -12.63 -8.68 1.31
N ARG A 175 -13.65 -9.48 1.63
CA ARG A 175 -13.68 -10.26 2.88
C ARG A 175 -12.53 -11.29 3.01
N TYR A 176 -11.72 -11.48 1.97
CA TYR A 176 -10.78 -12.59 1.85
C TYR A 176 -9.31 -12.18 1.84
N THR A 177 -8.98 -10.90 1.95
CA THR A 177 -7.62 -10.41 1.68
C THR A 177 -6.88 -9.82 2.88
N HIS A 178 -7.25 -10.13 4.13
CA HIS A 178 -6.58 -9.55 5.31
C HIS A 178 -5.04 -9.68 5.28
N GLY A 179 -4.37 -8.53 5.17
CA GLY A 179 -2.91 -8.44 5.15
C GLY A 179 -2.24 -8.84 3.83
N HIS A 180 -3.03 -9.17 2.81
CA HIS A 180 -2.61 -9.51 1.46
C HIS A 180 -1.75 -8.42 0.84
N ILE A 181 -2.26 -7.18 0.84
CA ILE A 181 -1.58 -6.02 0.24
C ILE A 181 -0.14 -5.84 0.76
N ARG A 182 0.09 -6.14 2.05
CA ARG A 182 1.40 -6.00 2.67
C ARG A 182 2.33 -7.18 2.36
N ARG A 183 1.80 -8.41 2.31
CA ARG A 183 2.58 -9.59 1.88
C ARG A 183 3.00 -9.46 0.41
N VAL A 184 2.07 -9.09 -0.47
CA VAL A 184 2.33 -8.83 -1.89
C VAL A 184 3.38 -7.75 -2.07
N GLN A 185 3.30 -6.65 -1.30
CA GLN A 185 4.32 -5.60 -1.35
C GLN A 185 5.72 -6.13 -1.01
N VAL A 186 5.86 -6.88 0.08
CA VAL A 186 7.15 -7.45 0.49
C VAL A 186 7.67 -8.47 -0.52
N TYR A 187 6.80 -9.31 -1.07
CA TYR A 187 7.17 -10.26 -2.11
C TYR A 187 7.63 -9.56 -3.39
N ALA A 188 6.91 -8.54 -3.83
CA ALA A 188 7.25 -7.76 -5.02
C ALA A 188 8.59 -7.03 -4.87
N GLU A 189 8.83 -6.39 -3.72
CA GLU A 189 10.08 -5.71 -3.41
C GLU A 189 11.27 -6.67 -3.45
N LYS A 190 11.16 -7.83 -2.80
CA LYS A 190 12.22 -8.83 -2.77
C LYS A 190 12.52 -9.40 -4.15
N LEU A 191 11.49 -9.78 -4.88
CA LEU A 191 11.65 -10.30 -6.24
C LEU A 191 12.28 -9.26 -7.18
N ALA A 192 11.91 -7.99 -7.06
CA ALA A 192 12.49 -6.91 -7.83
C ALA A 192 13.99 -6.72 -7.58
N VAL A 193 14.43 -6.84 -6.32
CA VAL A 193 15.85 -6.79 -5.96
C VAL A 193 16.62 -7.92 -6.64
N HIS A 194 16.11 -9.15 -6.61
CA HIS A 194 16.76 -10.29 -7.26
C HIS A 194 16.77 -10.19 -8.79
N LEU A 195 15.81 -9.47 -9.39
CA LEU A 195 15.77 -9.16 -10.82
C LEU A 195 16.69 -8.00 -11.24
N GLY A 196 17.43 -7.39 -10.30
CA GLY A 196 18.36 -6.29 -10.59
C GLY A 196 17.71 -4.92 -10.75
N VAL A 197 16.52 -4.70 -10.18
CA VAL A 197 15.86 -3.39 -10.18
C VAL A 197 16.57 -2.44 -9.20
N GLU A 198 17.53 -1.67 -9.70
CA GLU A 198 18.31 -0.69 -8.90
C GLU A 198 17.71 0.72 -8.89
N GLY A 199 16.80 1.02 -9.83
CA GLY A 199 16.21 2.34 -9.99
C GLY A 199 15.28 2.72 -8.85
N LYS A 200 15.59 3.80 -8.11
CA LYS A 200 14.73 4.31 -7.02
C LYS A 200 13.27 4.51 -7.44
N ASN A 201 13.03 5.08 -8.62
CA ASN A 201 11.68 5.31 -9.13
C ASN A 201 10.97 4.00 -9.50
N GLN A 202 11.68 3.01 -10.02
CA GLN A 202 11.11 1.69 -10.33
C GLN A 202 10.71 0.96 -9.05
N MET A 203 11.58 0.98 -8.03
CA MET A 203 11.26 0.41 -6.72
C MET A 203 10.04 1.10 -6.09
N LEU A 204 9.98 2.43 -6.08
CA LEU A 204 8.82 3.17 -5.57
C LEU A 204 7.52 2.81 -6.31
N ALA A 205 7.59 2.62 -7.64
CA ALA A 205 6.44 2.16 -8.41
C ALA A 205 6.00 0.75 -7.98
N ILE A 206 6.93 -0.17 -7.72
CA ILE A 206 6.63 -1.54 -7.25
C ILE A 206 5.96 -1.49 -5.87
N GLN A 207 6.52 -0.70 -4.95
CA GLN A 207 5.99 -0.53 -3.60
C GLN A 207 4.58 0.04 -3.60
N ALA A 208 4.36 1.13 -4.35
CA ALA A 208 3.06 1.77 -4.44
C ALA A 208 2.07 0.91 -5.23
N GLY A 209 2.51 0.27 -6.32
CA GLY A 209 1.69 -0.59 -7.16
C GLY A 209 1.19 -1.82 -6.43
N ALA A 210 2.02 -2.45 -5.61
CA ALA A 210 1.58 -3.58 -4.79
C ALA A 210 0.47 -3.20 -3.80
N LEU A 211 0.50 -2.00 -3.21
CA LEU A 211 -0.57 -1.52 -2.33
C LEU A 211 -1.84 -1.14 -3.09
N LEU A 212 -1.70 -0.60 -4.30
CA LEU A 212 -2.78 0.06 -5.03
C LEU A 212 -3.35 -0.76 -6.21
N HIS A 213 -2.79 -1.92 -6.53
CA HIS A 213 -3.18 -2.70 -7.71
C HIS A 213 -4.69 -2.97 -7.77
N ASP A 214 -5.28 -3.21 -6.59
CA ASP A 214 -6.68 -3.56 -6.41
C ASP A 214 -7.59 -2.36 -6.07
N ILE A 215 -7.09 -1.12 -6.08
CA ILE A 215 -7.88 0.07 -5.68
C ILE A 215 -9.18 0.20 -6.48
N GLY A 216 -9.18 -0.26 -7.74
CA GLY A 216 -10.36 -0.25 -8.61
C GLY A 216 -11.49 -1.18 -8.17
N LYS A 217 -11.25 -2.13 -7.25
CA LYS A 217 -12.30 -2.99 -6.65
C LYS A 217 -13.37 -2.17 -5.93
N ILE A 218 -13.11 -0.90 -5.63
CA ILE A 218 -14.13 0.02 -5.11
C ILE A 218 -15.35 0.13 -6.02
N ALA A 219 -15.17 0.05 -7.35
CA ALA A 219 -16.25 0.12 -8.34
C ALA A 219 -16.99 -1.21 -8.54
N ILE A 220 -16.49 -2.31 -7.98
CA ILE A 220 -17.12 -3.63 -8.09
C ILE A 220 -18.23 -3.76 -7.04
N PRO A 221 -19.46 -4.16 -7.43
CA PRO A 221 -20.54 -4.42 -6.48
C PRO A 221 -20.18 -5.51 -5.46
N GLU A 222 -20.59 -5.33 -4.21
CA GLU A 222 -20.24 -6.22 -3.10
C GLU A 222 -20.72 -7.67 -3.31
N TYR A 223 -21.89 -7.86 -3.92
CA TYR A 223 -22.43 -9.19 -4.21
C TYR A 223 -21.61 -9.98 -5.26
N ILE A 224 -20.83 -9.28 -6.10
CA ILE A 224 -19.88 -9.90 -7.04
C ILE A 224 -18.55 -10.14 -6.33
N LEU A 225 -18.03 -9.12 -5.64
CA LEU A 225 -16.73 -9.16 -4.97
C LEU A 225 -16.67 -10.26 -3.89
N ASN A 226 -17.72 -10.37 -3.08
CA ASN A 226 -17.80 -11.31 -1.96
C ASN A 226 -18.63 -12.56 -2.30
N LYS A 227 -18.80 -12.87 -3.60
CA LYS A 227 -19.62 -14.02 -4.01
C LYS A 227 -18.98 -15.33 -3.52
N PRO A 228 -19.74 -16.18 -2.81
CA PRO A 228 -19.21 -17.39 -2.23
C PRO A 228 -19.13 -18.57 -3.22
N THR A 229 -19.05 -18.33 -4.51
CA THR A 229 -19.00 -19.36 -5.56
C THR A 229 -18.27 -18.80 -6.76
N VAL A 230 -18.03 -19.64 -7.76
CA VAL A 230 -17.45 -19.19 -9.03
C VAL A 230 -18.34 -18.08 -9.63
N LEU A 231 -17.67 -17.04 -10.15
CA LEU A 231 -18.33 -15.96 -10.86
C LEU A 231 -18.92 -16.49 -12.18
N THR A 232 -20.11 -16.02 -12.53
CA THR A 232 -20.64 -16.20 -13.89
C THR A 232 -19.81 -15.37 -14.87
N GLU A 233 -19.86 -15.69 -16.16
CA GLU A 233 -19.13 -14.94 -17.20
C GLU A 233 -19.43 -13.44 -17.12
N THR A 234 -20.71 -13.06 -16.99
CA THR A 234 -21.12 -11.65 -16.88
C THR A 234 -20.63 -10.95 -15.61
N GLU A 235 -20.44 -11.69 -14.51
CA GLU A 235 -19.89 -11.16 -13.28
C GLU A 235 -18.37 -11.05 -13.38
N TYR A 236 -17.71 -11.98 -14.08
CA TYR A 236 -16.28 -11.95 -14.34
C TYR A 236 -15.90 -10.78 -15.26
N GLU A 237 -16.68 -10.51 -16.32
CA GLU A 237 -16.51 -9.32 -17.16
C GLU A 237 -16.62 -8.02 -16.35
N LYS A 238 -17.52 -7.97 -15.37
CA LYS A 238 -17.57 -6.83 -14.43
C LYS A 238 -16.34 -6.78 -13.54
N MET A 239 -15.81 -7.91 -13.08
CA MET A 239 -14.59 -7.95 -12.28
C MET A 239 -13.38 -7.41 -13.05
N LYS A 240 -13.25 -7.74 -14.36
CA LYS A 240 -12.14 -7.31 -15.22
C LYS A 240 -11.99 -5.80 -15.39
N ILE A 241 -12.99 -4.99 -15.01
CA ILE A 241 -12.91 -3.53 -15.14
C ILE A 241 -11.99 -2.89 -14.08
N HIS A 242 -11.71 -3.56 -12.97
CA HIS A 242 -11.01 -2.93 -11.84
C HIS A 242 -9.58 -2.43 -12.17
N PRO A 243 -8.77 -3.06 -13.03
CA PRO A 243 -7.45 -2.51 -13.37
C PRO A 243 -7.60 -1.19 -14.14
N VAL A 244 -8.60 -1.10 -15.02
CA VAL A 244 -8.89 0.12 -15.79
C VAL A 244 -9.42 1.22 -14.87
N VAL A 245 -10.34 0.90 -13.97
CA VAL A 245 -10.86 1.86 -13.00
C VAL A 245 -9.73 2.35 -12.07
N GLY A 246 -8.90 1.44 -11.56
CA GLY A 246 -7.76 1.77 -10.72
C GLY A 246 -6.76 2.67 -11.46
N ALA A 247 -6.41 2.33 -12.70
CA ALA A 247 -5.54 3.15 -13.54
C ALA A 247 -6.12 4.55 -13.77
N ASN A 248 -7.42 4.67 -14.06
CA ASN A 248 -8.08 5.96 -14.27
C ASN A 248 -8.10 6.82 -12.99
N MET A 249 -8.35 6.21 -11.83
CA MET A 249 -8.30 6.90 -10.54
C MET A 249 -6.88 7.43 -10.26
N LEU A 250 -5.87 6.60 -10.47
CA LEU A 250 -4.47 6.96 -10.22
C LEU A 250 -3.91 7.95 -11.24
N SER A 251 -4.45 8.00 -12.47
CA SER A 251 -4.05 8.96 -13.50
C SER A 251 -4.37 10.41 -13.15
N THR A 252 -5.21 10.65 -12.14
CA THR A 252 -5.49 12.01 -11.64
C THR A 252 -4.35 12.58 -10.79
N ILE A 253 -3.36 11.76 -10.43
CA ILE A 253 -2.22 12.13 -9.60
C ILE A 253 -0.93 12.01 -10.44
N GLU A 254 -0.11 13.06 -10.42
CA GLU A 254 1.20 13.07 -11.08
C GLU A 254 2.24 12.34 -10.23
N PHE A 255 2.31 11.02 -10.35
CA PHE A 255 3.35 10.23 -9.72
C PHE A 255 4.70 10.44 -10.43
N PRO A 256 5.82 10.62 -9.70
CA PRO A 256 7.16 10.76 -10.30
C PRO A 256 7.74 9.43 -10.83
N TYR A 257 6.93 8.37 -10.87
CA TYR A 257 7.30 7.02 -11.24
C TYR A 257 6.15 6.29 -11.96
N PRO A 258 6.42 5.25 -12.78
CA PRO A 258 5.43 4.63 -13.66
C PRO A 258 4.49 3.67 -12.89
N LEU A 259 3.55 4.23 -12.13
CA LEU A 259 2.57 3.46 -11.34
C LEU A 259 1.36 3.02 -12.16
N VAL A 260 0.78 3.93 -12.95
CA VAL A 260 -0.47 3.67 -13.70
C VAL A 260 -0.37 2.47 -14.65
N PRO A 261 0.69 2.32 -15.46
CA PRO A 261 0.81 1.16 -16.35
C PRO A 261 0.95 -0.16 -15.59
N MET A 262 1.60 -0.14 -14.43
CA MET A 262 1.74 -1.31 -13.57
C MET A 262 0.39 -1.78 -13.02
N VAL A 263 -0.41 -0.85 -12.49
CA VAL A 263 -1.76 -1.14 -11.97
C VAL A 263 -2.71 -1.54 -13.09
N LYS A 264 -2.64 -0.91 -14.27
CA LYS A 264 -3.52 -1.28 -15.39
C LYS A 264 -3.24 -2.71 -15.89
N SER A 265 -1.98 -3.12 -15.90
CA SER A 265 -1.52 -4.32 -16.62
C SER A 265 -1.25 -5.53 -15.71
N HIS A 266 -1.58 -5.47 -14.41
CA HIS A 266 -1.22 -6.55 -13.47
C HIS A 266 -1.98 -7.89 -13.71
N HIS A 267 -3.03 -7.86 -14.54
CA HIS A 267 -3.74 -9.04 -15.02
C HIS A 267 -3.47 -9.38 -16.49
N GLU A 268 -2.49 -8.71 -17.11
CA GLU A 268 -1.97 -9.14 -18.40
C GLU A 268 -1.23 -10.47 -18.26
N ARG A 269 -1.27 -11.27 -19.33
CA ARG A 269 -0.63 -12.58 -19.38
C ARG A 269 0.47 -12.57 -20.41
N TRP A 270 1.58 -13.25 -20.12
CA TRP A 270 2.73 -13.32 -21.03
C TRP A 270 2.37 -13.78 -22.46
N ASP A 271 1.38 -14.67 -22.59
CA ASP A 271 0.85 -15.20 -23.85
C ASP A 271 -0.02 -14.22 -24.65
N GLY A 272 -0.45 -13.11 -24.05
CA GLY A 272 -1.37 -12.12 -24.64
C GLY A 272 -2.85 -12.38 -24.35
N ASN A 273 -3.20 -13.42 -23.59
CA ASN A 273 -4.59 -13.78 -23.28
C ASN A 273 -5.11 -13.10 -22.00
N GLY A 274 -4.40 -12.07 -21.51
CA GLY A 274 -4.75 -11.31 -20.32
C GLY A 274 -5.74 -10.18 -20.61
N TYR A 275 -5.90 -9.29 -19.63
CA TYR A 275 -6.74 -8.10 -19.73
C TYR A 275 -6.08 -6.93 -18.99
N PRO A 276 -6.40 -5.66 -19.32
CA PRO A 276 -7.45 -5.21 -20.25
C PRO A 276 -7.05 -5.01 -21.72
N ASP A 277 -5.77 -4.86 -22.02
CA ASP A 277 -5.28 -4.48 -23.35
C ASP A 277 -4.77 -5.68 -24.17
N GLY A 278 -4.53 -6.84 -23.53
CA GLY A 278 -4.05 -8.06 -24.21
C GLY A 278 -2.58 -7.97 -24.61
N LEU A 279 -1.77 -7.30 -23.79
CA LEU A 279 -0.33 -7.10 -24.02
C LEU A 279 0.43 -8.42 -23.98
N LYS A 280 1.46 -8.56 -24.81
CA LYS A 280 2.23 -9.82 -24.92
C LYS A 280 3.71 -9.62 -24.59
N GLY A 281 4.27 -10.59 -23.86
CA GLY A 281 5.70 -10.60 -23.56
C GLY A 281 6.20 -9.32 -22.88
N GLU A 282 7.20 -8.69 -23.47
CA GLU A 282 7.85 -7.49 -22.92
C GLU A 282 7.05 -6.20 -23.09
N GLU A 283 5.93 -6.22 -23.84
CA GLU A 283 4.98 -5.10 -23.86
C GLU A 283 4.37 -4.86 -22.47
N ILE A 284 4.30 -5.92 -21.66
CA ILE A 284 3.88 -5.83 -20.26
C ILE A 284 5.03 -5.19 -19.45
N PRO A 285 4.78 -4.08 -18.73
CA PRO A 285 5.80 -3.47 -17.87
C PRO A 285 6.38 -4.48 -16.89
N LEU A 286 7.71 -4.48 -16.70
CA LEU A 286 8.39 -5.43 -15.78
C LEU A 286 7.75 -5.42 -14.38
N ASN A 287 7.43 -4.23 -13.87
CA ASN A 287 6.78 -4.09 -12.57
C ASN A 287 5.40 -4.80 -12.51
N ALA A 288 4.65 -4.82 -13.61
CA ALA A 288 3.36 -5.51 -13.69
C ALA A 288 3.55 -7.03 -13.76
N ARG A 289 4.59 -7.51 -14.47
CA ARG A 289 4.97 -8.93 -14.52
C ARG A 289 5.35 -9.47 -13.13
N ILE A 290 6.15 -8.70 -12.38
CA ILE A 290 6.50 -9.00 -10.98
C ILE A 290 5.22 -9.07 -10.13
N LEU A 291 4.39 -8.04 -10.20
CA LEU A 291 3.17 -7.93 -9.40
C LEU A 291 2.19 -9.07 -9.66
N SER A 292 1.95 -9.39 -10.94
CA SER A 292 1.04 -10.47 -11.35
C SER A 292 1.43 -11.82 -10.75
N LEU A 293 2.74 -12.11 -10.73
CA LEU A 293 3.27 -13.34 -10.16
C LEU A 293 3.05 -13.38 -8.64
N VAL A 294 3.44 -12.32 -7.93
CA VAL A 294 3.39 -12.31 -6.46
C VAL A 294 1.96 -12.22 -5.90
N ASP A 295 1.05 -11.55 -6.61
CA ASP A 295 -0.38 -11.53 -6.30
C ASP A 295 -0.97 -12.95 -6.41
N CYS A 296 -0.67 -13.64 -7.52
CA CYS A 296 -1.08 -15.03 -7.67
C CYS A 296 -0.48 -15.93 -6.58
N TYR A 297 0.81 -15.77 -6.29
CA TYR A 297 1.48 -16.52 -5.25
C TYR A 297 0.76 -16.39 -3.90
N ASP A 298 0.52 -15.16 -3.44
CA ASP A 298 -0.17 -14.92 -2.17
C ASP A 298 -1.59 -15.53 -2.18
N ALA A 299 -2.29 -15.45 -3.32
CA ALA A 299 -3.59 -16.06 -3.48
C ALA A 299 -3.55 -17.59 -3.40
N LEU A 300 -2.51 -18.25 -3.92
CA LEU A 300 -2.31 -19.72 -3.87
C LEU A 300 -1.93 -20.22 -2.48
N THR A 301 -1.14 -19.46 -1.72
CA THR A 301 -0.63 -19.84 -0.40
C THR A 301 -1.50 -19.38 0.77
N THR A 302 -2.51 -18.56 0.53
CA THR A 302 -3.44 -18.08 1.57
C THR A 302 -4.76 -18.83 1.53
N ASN A 303 -5.37 -19.03 2.69
CA ASN A 303 -6.66 -19.73 2.81
C ASN A 303 -7.80 -18.90 2.20
N ARG A 304 -8.59 -19.49 1.30
CA ARG A 304 -9.79 -18.86 0.73
C ARG A 304 -11.01 -19.77 0.95
N PRO A 305 -12.25 -19.24 1.00
CA PRO A 305 -13.41 -20.05 1.43
C PRO A 305 -13.73 -21.26 0.55
N TYR A 306 -13.26 -21.26 -0.69
CA TYR A 306 -13.46 -22.36 -1.65
C TYR A 306 -12.21 -23.20 -1.89
N ARG A 307 -11.08 -22.84 -1.26
CA ARG A 307 -9.80 -23.49 -1.55
C ARG A 307 -8.82 -23.37 -0.39
N SER A 308 -8.32 -24.52 0.07
CA SER A 308 -7.19 -24.59 1.00
C SER A 308 -5.89 -24.07 0.36
N PRO A 309 -4.93 -23.55 1.16
CA PRO A 309 -3.60 -23.20 0.68
C PRO A 309 -2.91 -24.37 -0.04
N MET A 310 -2.20 -24.07 -1.13
CA MET A 310 -1.32 -25.05 -1.78
C MET A 310 0.00 -25.18 -1.01
N SER A 311 0.59 -26.37 -1.05
CA SER A 311 1.94 -26.62 -0.54
C SER A 311 2.99 -25.96 -1.44
N ARG A 312 4.18 -25.70 -0.87
CA ARG A 312 5.31 -25.09 -1.62
C ARG A 312 5.64 -25.87 -2.90
N GLY A 313 5.64 -27.21 -2.84
CA GLY A 313 5.90 -28.05 -4.01
C GLY A 313 4.85 -27.89 -5.12
N GLU A 314 3.56 -27.83 -4.76
CA GLU A 314 2.46 -27.63 -5.71
C GLU A 314 2.52 -26.24 -6.36
N VAL A 315 2.90 -25.21 -5.61
CA VAL A 315 3.05 -23.84 -6.12
C VAL A 315 4.21 -23.72 -7.10
N ILE A 316 5.36 -24.34 -6.79
CA ILE A 316 6.51 -24.38 -7.71
C ILE A 316 6.10 -25.06 -9.02
N GLU A 317 5.41 -26.20 -8.95
CA GLU A 317 4.97 -26.92 -10.15
C GLU A 317 3.93 -26.13 -10.96
N PHE A 318 3.03 -25.41 -10.26
CA PHE A 318 2.10 -24.49 -10.90
C PHE A 318 2.83 -23.40 -11.70
N PHE A 319 3.80 -22.71 -11.10
CA PHE A 319 4.53 -21.64 -11.78
C PHE A 319 5.42 -22.16 -12.91
N ARG A 320 6.03 -23.35 -12.76
CA ARG A 320 6.77 -24.00 -13.86
C ARG A 320 5.88 -24.27 -15.08
N ARG A 321 4.65 -24.75 -14.86
CA ARG A 321 3.69 -25.03 -15.93
C ARG A 321 3.14 -23.76 -16.58
N GLU A 322 2.97 -22.68 -15.81
CA GLU A 322 2.44 -21.41 -16.31
C GLU A 322 3.55 -20.44 -16.81
N SER A 323 4.82 -20.82 -16.66
CA SER A 323 5.99 -20.11 -17.22
C SER A 323 5.90 -20.04 -18.74
N GLY A 324 6.00 -18.82 -19.29
CA GLY A 324 5.87 -18.56 -20.73
C GLY A 324 4.43 -18.62 -21.26
N ARG A 325 3.44 -18.89 -20.38
CA ARG A 325 2.00 -18.81 -20.69
C ARG A 325 1.39 -17.62 -19.96
N ALA A 326 1.16 -17.76 -18.66
CA ALA A 326 0.62 -16.66 -17.85
C ALA A 326 1.72 -15.70 -17.40
N TYR A 327 2.89 -16.23 -17.04
CA TYR A 327 3.95 -15.48 -16.36
C TYR A 327 5.24 -15.43 -17.18
N ASP A 328 5.99 -14.36 -17.01
CA ASP A 328 7.31 -14.18 -17.62
C ASP A 328 8.29 -15.29 -17.15
N PRO A 329 8.91 -16.06 -18.06
CA PRO A 329 9.86 -17.10 -17.70
C PRO A 329 11.03 -16.63 -16.84
N ALA A 330 11.56 -15.43 -17.08
CA ALA A 330 12.67 -14.90 -16.31
C ALA A 330 12.24 -14.57 -14.88
N VAL A 331 11.06 -13.96 -14.72
CA VAL A 331 10.49 -13.64 -13.39
C VAL A 331 10.16 -14.91 -12.62
N VAL A 332 9.59 -15.93 -13.27
CA VAL A 332 9.32 -17.23 -12.65
C VAL A 332 10.59 -17.91 -12.19
N GLN A 333 11.63 -17.93 -13.03
CA GLN A 333 12.90 -18.56 -12.68
C GLN A 333 13.52 -17.90 -11.45
N THR A 334 13.66 -16.58 -11.46
CA THR A 334 14.19 -15.82 -10.32
C THR A 334 13.34 -16.00 -9.06
N PHE A 335 12.01 -16.05 -9.19
CA PHE A 335 11.12 -16.29 -8.06
C PHE A 335 11.34 -17.67 -7.43
N ILE A 336 11.48 -18.72 -8.24
CA ILE A 336 11.71 -20.09 -7.74
C ILE A 336 13.08 -20.19 -7.07
N ASP A 337 14.11 -19.60 -7.68
CA ASP A 337 15.49 -19.65 -7.17
C ASP A 337 15.63 -18.96 -5.81
N HIS A 338 14.85 -17.90 -5.56
CA HIS A 338 14.88 -17.10 -4.32
C HIS A 338 13.62 -17.26 -3.45
N LEU A 339 12.82 -18.31 -3.67
CA LEU A 339 11.53 -18.48 -3.00
C LEU A 339 11.65 -18.50 -1.47
N GLU A 340 12.72 -19.09 -0.94
CA GLU A 340 12.95 -19.16 0.52
C GLU A 340 13.15 -17.78 1.14
N GLU A 341 13.98 -16.93 0.52
CA GLU A 341 14.23 -15.55 0.96
C GLU A 341 12.96 -14.70 0.86
N ILE A 342 12.17 -14.90 -0.19
CA ILE A 342 10.90 -14.20 -0.41
C ILE A 342 9.86 -14.62 0.65
N GLU A 343 9.74 -15.91 0.94
CA GLU A 343 8.86 -16.44 1.99
C GLU A 343 9.23 -15.93 3.38
N GLU A 344 10.52 -15.94 3.71
CA GLU A 344 11.02 -15.44 4.99
C GLU A 344 10.71 -13.96 5.19
N ALA A 345 10.91 -13.16 4.13
CA ALA A 345 10.55 -11.75 4.14
C ALA A 345 9.05 -11.54 4.42
N GLY A 346 8.17 -12.30 3.79
CA GLY A 346 6.72 -12.20 4.02
C GLY A 346 6.27 -12.61 5.43
N LYS A 347 6.94 -13.59 6.05
CA LYS A 347 6.65 -14.03 7.44
C LYS A 347 7.01 -12.97 8.48
N SER A 348 7.97 -12.10 8.18
CA SER A 348 8.39 -11.00 9.07
C SER A 348 7.37 -9.85 9.14
N VAL A 349 6.34 -9.86 8.30
CA VAL A 349 5.28 -8.85 8.29
C VAL A 349 4.38 -9.02 9.51
N VAL A 350 4.58 -8.17 10.51
CA VAL A 350 3.64 -8.00 11.62
C VAL A 350 2.40 -7.30 11.09
N LEU A 351 1.34 -8.05 10.81
CA LEU A 351 0.02 -7.48 10.57
C LEU A 351 -0.43 -6.75 11.85
N PRO A 352 -0.96 -5.51 11.77
CA PRO A 352 -1.56 -4.87 12.93
C PRO A 352 -2.66 -5.79 13.49
N THR A 353 -2.42 -6.38 14.64
CA THR A 353 -3.38 -7.27 15.33
C THR A 353 -4.56 -6.51 15.94
N GLY A 354 -4.63 -5.20 15.76
CA GLY A 354 -5.81 -4.38 16.06
C GLY A 354 -6.61 -4.17 14.78
N GLY A 355 -7.91 -4.49 14.81
CA GLY A 355 -8.81 -4.17 13.71
C GLY A 355 -8.63 -2.71 13.26
N ILE A 356 -8.87 -2.47 11.97
CA ILE A 356 -8.55 -1.27 11.17
C ILE A 356 -9.00 0.08 11.80
N TRP A 357 -9.77 0.04 12.88
CA TRP A 357 -10.33 1.18 13.62
C TRP A 357 -10.03 1.21 15.13
N GLY A 358 -9.04 0.46 15.62
CA GLY A 358 -8.83 0.30 17.07
C GLY A 358 -9.96 -0.49 17.76
N ILE A 359 -10.79 -1.17 16.97
CA ILE A 359 -11.80 -2.11 17.44
C ILE A 359 -11.08 -3.44 17.65
N ASN A 360 -10.61 -3.66 18.89
CA ASN A 360 -10.14 -4.97 19.29
C ASN A 360 -11.32 -5.96 19.26
N GLU A 361 -11.26 -6.96 18.38
CA GLU A 361 -12.22 -8.07 18.38
C GLU A 361 -12.20 -8.86 19.70
N ASN A 362 -11.17 -8.67 20.54
CA ASN A 362 -10.99 -9.33 21.84
C ASN A 362 -11.44 -8.51 23.08
N SER A 363 -12.17 -7.39 22.93
CA SER A 363 -12.60 -6.60 24.10
C SER A 363 -13.80 -7.15 24.88
N SER A 364 -14.15 -8.43 24.75
CA SER A 364 -15.28 -9.04 25.49
C SER A 364 -14.88 -9.68 26.83
N ALA A 365 -13.71 -9.36 27.37
CA ALA A 365 -13.23 -9.92 28.65
C ALA A 365 -12.67 -8.88 29.64
N SER A 366 -13.17 -7.64 29.63
CA SER A 366 -12.97 -6.73 30.77
C SER A 366 -14.28 -6.60 31.56
N THR A 367 -14.34 -7.33 32.66
CA THR A 367 -15.21 -7.09 33.81
C THR A 367 -15.10 -5.63 34.27
N GLY A 368 -16.23 -4.92 34.36
CA GLY A 368 -16.36 -3.76 35.25
C GLY A 368 -16.90 -2.47 34.62
N THR A 369 -18.04 -2.03 35.15
CA THR A 369 -18.72 -0.72 35.03
C THR A 369 -19.46 -0.41 33.72
N GLY A 370 -20.78 -0.62 33.77
CA GLY A 370 -21.71 -0.30 32.71
C GLY A 370 -21.73 1.19 32.38
N ARG A 371 -21.37 1.50 31.13
CA ARG A 371 -21.67 2.78 30.51
C ARG A 371 -23.09 2.69 29.93
N LYS A 372 -24.01 3.51 30.44
CA LYS A 372 -25.37 3.66 29.89
C LYS A 372 -25.27 4.02 28.40
N LEU A 373 -25.83 3.18 27.54
CA LEU A 373 -26.02 3.49 26.12
C LEU A 373 -27.08 4.59 26.01
N GLU A 374 -26.68 5.80 25.65
CA GLU A 374 -27.61 6.84 25.19
C GLU A 374 -28.08 6.49 23.76
N LYS A 375 -29.40 6.54 23.54
CA LYS A 375 -30.01 6.38 22.21
C LYS A 375 -29.65 7.59 21.34
N ALA A 376 -28.56 7.50 20.58
CA ALA A 376 -28.32 8.41 19.47
C ALA A 376 -29.32 8.09 18.35
N GLN A 377 -30.37 8.92 18.21
CA GLN A 377 -31.24 8.88 17.03
C GLN A 377 -30.45 9.40 15.82
N PRO A 378 -30.40 8.66 14.69
CA PRO A 378 -29.75 9.14 13.48
C PRO A 378 -30.58 10.29 12.90
N THR A 379 -30.10 11.53 13.09
CA THR A 379 -30.68 12.74 12.51
C THR A 379 -29.97 13.07 11.20
N LEU A 380 -30.12 12.21 10.18
CA LEU A 380 -29.77 12.60 8.82
C LEU A 380 -30.70 11.93 7.80
N ALA A 381 -31.33 12.77 6.96
CA ALA A 381 -32.11 12.47 5.75
C ALA A 381 -33.66 12.32 5.84
N TYR A 382 -34.33 12.77 6.90
CA TYR A 382 -35.81 12.79 6.95
C TYR A 382 -36.45 13.76 5.91
N SER A 383 -35.82 14.90 5.63
CA SER A 383 -36.39 15.96 4.78
C SER A 383 -36.32 15.69 3.26
N LYS A 384 -35.32 14.93 2.78
CA LYS A 384 -35.22 14.55 1.36
C LYS A 384 -36.16 13.41 0.98
N ALA A 385 -36.45 12.51 1.93
CA ALA A 385 -37.36 11.38 1.77
C ALA A 385 -38.84 11.80 1.60
N LEU A 386 -39.26 12.83 2.35
CA LEU A 386 -40.64 13.38 2.28
C LEU A 386 -40.96 14.10 0.97
N ASN A 387 -39.95 14.46 0.17
CA ASN A 387 -40.15 15.10 -1.14
C ASN A 387 -40.09 14.10 -2.31
N ALA A 388 -39.93 12.81 -2.04
CA ALA A 388 -39.94 11.78 -3.08
C ALA A 388 -41.36 11.47 -3.58
N GLY A 389 -41.47 10.86 -4.76
CA GLY A 389 -42.76 10.45 -5.32
C GLY A 389 -43.54 9.50 -4.40
N PRO A 390 -44.87 9.41 -4.55
CA PRO A 390 -45.75 8.69 -3.61
C PRO A 390 -45.42 7.20 -3.45
N GLU A 391 -44.84 6.55 -4.47
CA GLU A 391 -44.36 5.16 -4.37
C GLU A 391 -43.14 5.02 -3.45
N VAL A 392 -42.15 5.91 -3.59
CA VAL A 392 -40.93 5.94 -2.77
C VAL A 392 -41.25 6.31 -1.33
N GLN A 393 -42.19 7.24 -1.12
CA GLN A 393 -42.72 7.53 0.22
C GLN A 393 -43.36 6.30 0.87
N ARG A 394 -44.15 5.53 0.12
CA ARG A 394 -44.82 4.31 0.63
C ARG A 394 -43.79 3.24 1.02
N GLU A 395 -42.76 3.03 0.20
CA GLU A 395 -41.66 2.11 0.53
C GLU A 395 -40.89 2.57 1.77
N LEU A 396 -40.52 3.85 1.86
CA LEU A 396 -39.82 4.41 3.02
C LEU A 396 -40.66 4.33 4.30
N TYR A 397 -41.97 4.59 4.22
CA TYR A 397 -42.89 4.41 5.34
C TYR A 397 -42.95 2.95 5.80
N SER A 398 -42.96 1.99 4.88
CA SER A 398 -42.98 0.57 5.22
C SER A 398 -41.68 0.08 5.87
N VAL A 399 -40.53 0.59 5.42
CA VAL A 399 -39.21 0.34 6.05
C VAL A 399 -39.15 0.98 7.44
N PHE A 400 -39.70 2.18 7.60
CA PHE A 400 -39.73 2.87 8.88
C PHE A 400 -40.68 2.21 9.89
N GLU A 401 -41.85 1.76 9.43
CA GLU A 401 -42.77 0.92 10.21
C GLU A 401 -42.11 -0.39 10.64
N PHE A 402 -41.36 -1.04 9.74
CA PHE A 402 -40.60 -2.24 10.06
C PHE A 402 -39.56 -1.97 11.15
N ALA A 403 -38.83 -0.85 11.05
CA ALA A 403 -37.82 -0.45 12.03
C ALA A 403 -38.41 0.01 13.38
N ARG A 404 -39.65 0.52 13.38
CA ARG A 404 -40.39 0.95 14.59
C ARG A 404 -41.31 -0.12 15.17
N ALA A 405 -41.44 -1.28 14.54
CA ALA A 405 -42.23 -2.37 15.08
C ALA A 405 -41.68 -2.75 16.46
N ASP A 406 -42.40 -2.35 17.50
CA ASP A 406 -42.03 -2.60 18.88
C ASP A 406 -42.21 -4.10 19.11
N PHE A 407 -41.12 -4.87 19.16
CA PHE A 407 -41.13 -6.34 19.29
C PHE A 407 -41.53 -6.78 20.71
N GLN A 408 -42.62 -6.23 21.24
CA GLN A 408 -43.23 -6.64 22.50
C GLN A 408 -44.05 -7.94 22.37
N CYS A 409 -44.04 -8.59 21.19
CA CYS A 409 -44.67 -9.89 20.99
C CYS A 409 -43.95 -10.95 21.83
N LEU A 410 -44.62 -11.43 22.87
CA LEU A 410 -44.08 -12.36 23.87
C LEU A 410 -43.77 -13.77 23.33
N ARG A 411 -43.99 -14.03 22.03
CA ARG A 411 -43.75 -15.35 21.40
C ARG A 411 -43.03 -15.24 20.04
N PRO A 412 -41.98 -16.04 19.78
CA PRO A 412 -41.19 -15.96 18.54
C PRO A 412 -42.00 -16.18 17.26
N ALA A 413 -43.03 -17.05 17.31
CA ALA A 413 -43.91 -17.32 16.17
C ALA A 413 -44.72 -16.09 15.72
N GLU A 414 -45.10 -15.22 16.65
CA GLU A 414 -45.85 -13.98 16.35
C GLU A 414 -44.95 -12.94 15.69
N ILE A 415 -43.68 -12.88 16.11
CA ILE A 415 -42.65 -12.03 15.50
C ILE A 415 -42.42 -12.44 14.05
N PHE A 416 -42.26 -13.75 13.77
CA PHE A 416 -41.98 -14.21 12.41
C PHE A 416 -43.17 -14.10 11.47
N SER A 417 -44.40 -14.29 11.97
CA SER A 417 -45.63 -14.03 11.20
C SER A 417 -45.76 -12.55 10.83
N PHE A 418 -45.52 -11.65 11.79
CA PHE A 418 -45.50 -10.21 11.54
C PHE A 418 -44.40 -9.81 10.54
N MET A 419 -43.18 -10.32 10.72
CA MET A 419 -42.06 -10.08 9.80
C MET A 419 -42.38 -10.59 8.39
N GLY A 420 -42.96 -11.79 8.27
CA GLY A 420 -43.37 -12.37 7.00
C GLY A 420 -44.36 -11.48 6.25
N GLY A 421 -45.42 -11.01 6.94
CA GLY A 421 -46.41 -10.11 6.34
C GLY A 421 -45.82 -8.77 5.88
N LYS A 422 -44.94 -8.15 6.68
CA LYS A 422 -44.28 -6.89 6.32
C LYS A 422 -43.25 -7.07 5.21
N LEU A 423 -42.53 -8.20 5.19
CA LEU A 423 -41.59 -8.52 4.12
C LEU A 423 -42.29 -8.78 2.79
N GLN A 424 -43.51 -9.33 2.79
CA GLN A 424 -44.27 -9.53 1.55
C GLN A 424 -44.66 -8.19 0.89
N ALA A 425 -44.85 -7.14 1.69
CA ALA A 425 -45.11 -5.78 1.21
C ALA A 425 -43.85 -5.08 0.66
N LEU A 426 -42.66 -5.45 1.15
CA LEU A 426 -41.36 -4.89 0.72
C LEU A 426 -40.76 -5.65 -0.48
N VAL A 427 -40.91 -6.97 -0.50
CA VAL A 427 -40.33 -7.87 -1.50
C VAL A 427 -41.38 -8.91 -1.85
N GLY A 428 -41.92 -8.87 -3.07
CA GLY A 428 -42.84 -9.91 -3.52
C GLY A 428 -42.14 -11.27 -3.58
N PHE A 429 -42.63 -12.25 -2.81
CA PHE A 429 -42.11 -13.62 -2.74
C PHE A 429 -43.23 -14.66 -2.80
N ASP A 430 -42.91 -15.84 -3.35
CA ASP A 430 -43.85 -16.97 -3.45
C ASP A 430 -43.92 -17.75 -2.13
N ALA A 431 -42.77 -17.89 -1.45
CA ALA A 431 -42.64 -18.45 -0.11
C ALA A 431 -41.41 -17.85 0.60
N ALA A 432 -41.54 -17.61 1.90
CA ALA A 432 -40.51 -17.18 2.82
C ALA A 432 -40.53 -18.15 4.02
N VAL A 433 -39.45 -18.90 4.21
CA VAL A 433 -39.29 -19.84 5.33
C VAL A 433 -38.35 -19.22 6.34
N PHE A 434 -38.66 -19.38 7.63
CA PHE A 434 -37.88 -19.00 8.79
C PHE A 434 -37.44 -20.27 9.52
N TYR A 435 -36.14 -20.49 9.59
CA TYR A 435 -35.56 -21.68 10.24
C TYR A 435 -35.10 -21.38 11.67
N GLU A 436 -35.48 -22.21 12.63
CA GLU A 436 -34.93 -22.22 13.98
C GLU A 436 -33.80 -23.25 14.08
N ALA A 437 -32.63 -22.83 14.56
CA ALA A 437 -31.46 -23.70 14.67
C ALA A 437 -31.43 -24.39 16.04
N ASP A 438 -31.51 -25.73 16.04
CA ASP A 438 -31.19 -26.55 17.21
C ASP A 438 -29.72 -26.98 17.15
N LEU A 439 -28.88 -26.19 17.79
CA LEU A 439 -27.44 -26.42 17.86
C LEU A 439 -27.06 -27.69 18.64
N THR A 440 -27.93 -28.23 19.49
CA THR A 440 -27.65 -29.48 20.22
C THR A 440 -27.81 -30.71 19.34
N ARG A 441 -28.72 -30.65 18.36
CA ARG A 441 -29.00 -31.73 17.43
C ARG A 441 -28.33 -31.54 16.07
N GLY A 442 -27.69 -30.39 15.83
CA GLY A 442 -27.02 -30.07 14.57
C GLY A 442 -27.97 -29.93 13.39
N VAL A 443 -29.22 -29.50 13.65
CA VAL A 443 -30.27 -29.35 12.64
C VAL A 443 -30.92 -27.98 12.69
N VAL A 444 -31.40 -27.51 11.54
CA VAL A 444 -32.28 -26.35 11.42
C VAL A 444 -33.67 -26.80 11.03
N VAL A 445 -34.68 -26.33 11.74
CA VAL A 445 -36.09 -26.70 11.52
C VAL A 445 -36.85 -25.49 11.02
N ALA A 446 -37.60 -25.63 9.93
CA ALA A 446 -38.48 -24.57 9.43
C ALA A 446 -39.61 -24.29 10.45
N ALA A 447 -39.40 -23.30 11.31
CA ALA A 447 -40.30 -22.93 12.39
C ALA A 447 -41.47 -22.07 11.91
N HIS A 448 -41.29 -21.31 10.83
CA HIS A 448 -42.35 -20.49 10.26
C HIS A 448 -42.25 -20.39 8.74
N VAL A 449 -43.39 -20.28 8.05
CA VAL A 449 -43.45 -20.12 6.59
C VAL A 449 -44.54 -19.12 6.23
N ALA A 450 -44.23 -18.13 5.40
CA ALA A 450 -45.16 -17.14 4.86
C ALA A 450 -45.18 -17.19 3.33
N GLY A 451 -46.32 -16.96 2.67
CA GLY A 451 -46.44 -16.93 1.20
C GLY A 451 -47.57 -17.80 0.63
N ALA A 452 -47.65 -17.91 -0.70
CA ALA A 452 -48.68 -18.68 -1.41
C ALA A 452 -48.29 -20.15 -1.64
N ALA A 453 -46.99 -20.46 -1.67
CA ALA A 453 -46.45 -21.81 -1.93
C ALA A 453 -45.86 -22.44 -0.65
N THR A 454 -46.70 -22.64 0.37
CA THR A 454 -46.26 -23.05 1.73
C THR A 454 -46.50 -24.52 2.05
N GLU A 455 -47.17 -25.27 1.17
CA GLU A 455 -47.47 -26.69 1.38
C GLU A 455 -46.16 -27.49 1.54
N ASN A 456 -46.05 -28.22 2.66
CA ASN A 456 -44.94 -29.10 3.04
C ASN A 456 -43.60 -28.44 3.43
N LEU A 457 -43.55 -27.12 3.67
CA LEU A 457 -42.32 -26.45 4.11
C LEU A 457 -42.20 -26.29 5.63
N LEU A 458 -43.32 -26.22 6.35
CA LEU A 458 -43.33 -26.08 7.81
C LEU A 458 -42.86 -27.39 8.48
N GLY A 459 -41.93 -27.30 9.42
CA GLY A 459 -41.36 -28.46 10.11
C GLY A 459 -40.26 -29.20 9.34
N LEU A 460 -39.86 -28.71 8.16
CA LEU A 460 -38.73 -29.28 7.42
C LEU A 460 -37.43 -29.15 8.23
N SER A 461 -36.81 -30.29 8.57
CA SER A 461 -35.52 -30.35 9.24
C SER A 461 -34.39 -30.58 8.23
N LEU A 462 -33.32 -29.79 8.34
CA LEU A 462 -32.11 -29.89 7.53
C LEU A 462 -30.89 -29.99 8.46
N GLY A 463 -29.91 -30.83 8.14
CA GLY A 463 -28.63 -30.83 8.85
C GLY A 463 -27.85 -29.53 8.59
N LEU A 464 -27.03 -29.09 9.55
CA LEU A 464 -26.13 -27.93 9.38
C LEU A 464 -25.14 -28.10 8.22
N GLU A 465 -24.78 -29.34 7.88
CA GLU A 465 -23.90 -29.64 6.75
C GLU A 465 -24.65 -29.66 5.39
N GLN A 466 -25.98 -29.56 5.41
CA GLN A 466 -26.82 -29.81 4.24
C GLN A 466 -27.39 -28.51 3.66
N LYS A 467 -27.17 -28.35 2.35
CA LYS A 467 -27.67 -27.24 1.53
C LYS A 467 -27.15 -25.88 2.01
N LEU A 468 -27.48 -24.83 1.25
CA LEU A 468 -27.08 -23.46 1.57
C LEU A 468 -27.59 -23.03 2.95
N THR A 469 -28.84 -23.39 3.28
CA THR A 469 -29.49 -23.03 4.56
C THR A 469 -28.74 -23.58 5.78
N GLY A 470 -28.32 -24.85 5.74
CA GLY A 470 -27.54 -25.46 6.82
C GLY A 470 -26.15 -24.82 6.93
N TRP A 471 -25.46 -24.67 5.79
CA TRP A 471 -24.11 -24.13 5.76
C TRP A 471 -24.05 -22.70 6.31
N VAL A 472 -25.05 -21.86 6.00
CA VAL A 472 -25.12 -20.50 6.54
C VAL A 472 -25.40 -20.53 8.05
N ALA A 473 -26.28 -21.42 8.53
CA ALA A 473 -26.51 -21.57 9.96
C ALA A 473 -25.25 -22.01 10.72
N GLN A 474 -24.36 -22.78 10.09
CA GLN A 474 -23.09 -23.22 10.67
C GLN A 474 -22.01 -22.11 10.71
N ASN A 475 -22.01 -21.19 9.74
CA ASN A 475 -20.93 -20.22 9.53
C ASN A 475 -21.23 -18.78 9.99
N ILE A 476 -22.41 -18.52 10.56
CA ILE A 476 -22.69 -17.25 11.26
C ILE A 476 -21.94 -17.26 12.60
N ARG A 477 -20.94 -16.39 12.75
CA ARG A 477 -20.11 -16.28 13.97
C ARG A 477 -20.99 -15.95 15.20
N TYR A 478 -21.14 -16.90 16.14
CA TYR A 478 -21.73 -16.66 17.46
C TYR A 478 -20.69 -16.07 18.43
N ARG A 479 -21.04 -15.00 19.16
CA ARG A 479 -20.13 -14.31 20.11
C ARG A 479 -20.02 -14.98 21.49
N SER A 480 -20.86 -15.96 21.84
CA SER A 480 -20.62 -16.90 22.95
C SER A 480 -21.68 -18.03 22.99
N PRO A 481 -21.40 -19.18 23.65
CA PRO A 481 -22.38 -20.27 23.84
C PRO A 481 -23.63 -19.84 24.65
N GLU A 482 -23.53 -18.84 25.51
CA GLU A 482 -24.68 -18.31 26.27
C GLU A 482 -25.58 -17.40 25.43
N GLN A 483 -25.02 -16.65 24.47
CA GLN A 483 -25.81 -15.88 23.51
C GLN A 483 -26.54 -16.79 22.51
N ALA A 484 -25.93 -17.91 22.13
CA ALA A 484 -26.57 -18.93 21.30
C ALA A 484 -27.83 -19.54 21.95
N ARG A 485 -27.88 -19.64 23.29
CA ARG A 485 -29.05 -20.16 24.04
C ARG A 485 -30.23 -19.18 24.14
N ARG A 486 -30.02 -17.89 23.88
CA ARG A 486 -31.06 -16.84 24.02
C ARG A 486 -31.38 -16.12 22.70
N SER A 487 -30.69 -16.42 21.61
CA SER A 487 -30.87 -15.75 20.33
C SER A 487 -31.64 -16.64 19.37
N ILE A 488 -32.94 -16.41 19.31
CA ILE A 488 -33.81 -16.95 18.25
C ILE A 488 -33.40 -16.24 16.97
N TRP A 489 -32.84 -16.95 15.98
CA TRP A 489 -32.66 -16.38 14.65
C TRP A 489 -33.17 -17.30 13.56
N SER A 490 -33.85 -16.64 12.63
CA SER A 490 -34.51 -17.19 11.47
C SER A 490 -33.68 -16.96 10.21
N HIS A 491 -33.40 -18.04 9.49
CA HIS A 491 -32.81 -17.95 8.16
C HIS A 491 -33.90 -17.69 7.12
N PHE A 492 -33.72 -16.71 6.22
CA PHE A 492 -34.74 -16.24 5.26
C PHE A 492 -34.41 -16.77 3.86
N THR A 493 -35.30 -17.55 3.24
CA THR A 493 -35.17 -17.95 1.82
C THR A 493 -36.36 -17.42 1.04
N VAL A 494 -36.14 -16.51 0.10
CA VAL A 494 -37.18 -15.94 -0.79
C VAL A 494 -37.00 -16.52 -2.19
N SER A 495 -38.02 -17.22 -2.68
CA SER A 495 -38.10 -17.68 -4.07
C SER A 495 -39.04 -16.78 -4.86
N LYS A 496 -38.62 -16.38 -6.06
CA LYS A 496 -39.43 -15.69 -7.06
C LYS A 496 -39.36 -16.48 -8.37
N GLY A 497 -40.49 -16.97 -8.85
CA GLY A 497 -40.61 -17.96 -9.93
C GLY A 497 -39.65 -17.83 -11.14
N ARG A 498 -38.71 -18.78 -11.23
CA ARG A 498 -38.43 -19.57 -12.44
C ARG A 498 -38.16 -21.01 -12.01
N ARG A 499 -38.89 -21.95 -12.62
CA ARG A 499 -38.86 -23.40 -12.40
C ARG A 499 -37.46 -23.91 -12.02
N GLN A 500 -37.24 -24.26 -10.75
CA GLN A 500 -36.38 -25.40 -10.45
C GLN A 500 -37.27 -26.65 -10.52
N ILE A 501 -37.18 -27.33 -11.66
CA ILE A 501 -37.76 -28.66 -11.85
C ILE A 501 -37.03 -29.60 -10.89
N TYR A 502 -37.57 -29.79 -9.68
CA TYR A 502 -37.15 -30.87 -8.80
C TYR A 502 -37.90 -32.14 -9.21
N ARG A 503 -37.40 -32.84 -10.23
CA ARG A 503 -37.83 -34.21 -10.52
C ARG A 503 -37.31 -35.12 -9.41
N ARG A 504 -38.16 -35.42 -8.42
CA ARG A 504 -38.00 -36.61 -7.57
C ARG A 504 -38.68 -37.77 -8.31
N ARG A 505 -37.92 -38.81 -8.70
CA ARG A 505 -38.52 -40.12 -9.01
C ARG A 505 -39.17 -40.62 -7.72
N ILE A 506 -40.49 -40.73 -7.72
CA ILE A 506 -41.27 -41.45 -6.72
C ILE A 506 -41.39 -42.88 -7.25
N PRO A 507 -40.93 -43.94 -6.55
CA PRO A 507 -41.42 -45.28 -6.82
C PRO A 507 -42.85 -45.41 -6.25
N PRO A 508 -43.80 -46.04 -6.95
CA PRO A 508 -45.20 -46.09 -6.52
C PRO A 508 -45.38 -47.02 -5.31
N PRO A 509 -46.40 -46.79 -4.46
CA PRO A 509 -46.63 -47.58 -3.27
C PRO A 509 -47.50 -48.81 -3.55
N GLY A 510 -46.97 -49.99 -3.20
CA GLY A 510 -47.64 -51.15 -2.59
C GLY A 510 -48.66 -51.96 -3.39
N ASP A 511 -48.42 -53.27 -3.52
CA ASP A 511 -49.41 -54.26 -3.06
C ASP A 511 -48.80 -55.64 -2.77
N ARG A 512 -49.44 -56.32 -1.80
CA ARG A 512 -49.03 -57.52 -1.06
C ARG A 512 -49.01 -58.80 -1.90
N CYS A 513 -48.14 -59.77 -1.54
CA CYS A 513 -48.49 -61.08 -0.96
C CYS A 513 -47.43 -62.17 -1.21
N LEU A 514 -47.10 -62.88 -0.13
CA LEU A 514 -46.82 -64.32 -0.03
C LEU A 514 -45.63 -64.90 -0.83
N SER A 515 -44.56 -65.26 -0.12
CA SER A 515 -44.31 -66.65 0.33
C SER A 515 -42.82 -67.01 0.41
N ASN A 516 -42.49 -67.65 1.53
CA ASN A 516 -41.49 -68.70 1.74
C ASN A 516 -39.99 -68.42 1.53
N GLY A 517 -39.25 -68.63 2.63
CA GLY A 517 -38.33 -69.78 2.64
C GLY A 517 -36.85 -69.48 2.81
N ALA A 518 -36.41 -69.48 4.07
CA ALA A 518 -35.26 -70.22 4.61
C ALA A 518 -33.82 -70.00 4.08
N SER A 519 -32.91 -70.02 5.08
CA SER A 519 -31.44 -70.22 5.04
C SER A 519 -30.64 -69.05 4.49
N GLY A 520 -29.53 -68.59 5.08
CA GLY A 520 -28.69 -69.06 6.18
C GLY A 520 -27.28 -68.50 5.96
N GLY A 521 -26.48 -68.38 7.02
CA GLY A 521 -25.01 -68.42 6.91
C GLY A 521 -24.26 -67.10 6.96
N GLU A 522 -23.53 -66.96 8.06
CA GLU A 522 -22.31 -66.18 8.33
C GLU A 522 -21.36 -65.99 7.13
N MET A 523 -20.82 -64.76 6.98
CA MET A 523 -19.41 -64.42 7.21
C MET A 523 -19.19 -62.90 7.17
#